data_AF-A0A066WLQ2-F1
#
_entry.id   AF-A0A066WLQ2-F1
#
_cell.length_a   1.000
_cell.length_b   1.000
_cell.length_c   1.000
_cell.angle_alpha   90.00
_cell.angle_beta   90.00
_cell.angle_gamma   90.00
#
_symmetry.space_group_name_H-M   'P 1'
#
loop_
_entity.id
_entity.type
_entity.pdbx_description
1 polymer ?
#
loop_
_entity_poly.entity_id
_entity_poly.type
_entity_poly.pdbx_seq_one_letter_code
_entity_poly.pdbx_strand_id
1 'polypeptide(L)'
;MSHMSTQCRVALFNFITHINKLAEIVRTMLKFKDHKLEYFILIIGLIFIHAFLMCNAFDGKSINSENANQFGSFIGGYVGSIFTLFSIFLLIITLRDQARNNFENNFLELVKFHRENVDKMEIKQHRSLKVFVMYTREFRKLLTIVKEVAKAHNLYFNSLENKRTILNITYLSFFFGTGPNSSRVLQKYLKDVDEKLIDNLISKMNSSKEEYKKSFGYTPFEGHQSRLGHYFRHLYHTVNFVHNSNYSQEKKRELLKILRSQLTNHEQAILYFNSLSSVGKDWDNKNLIRDYKLIKNLPEGFIDEEREINPKLIYDFLYEYEE
;
A
#
# COMPACT_ATOMS: atom_id res chain seq x y z
N MET A 1 28.27 -16.64 -66.75
CA MET A 1 27.13 -16.84 -65.83
C MET A 1 26.22 -17.94 -66.38
N SER A 2 26.57 -19.22 -66.18
CA SER A 2 25.66 -20.33 -66.49
C SER A 2 26.23 -21.62 -65.89
N HIS A 3 25.56 -22.10 -64.84
CA HIS A 3 25.42 -23.49 -64.39
C HIS A 3 25.28 -23.50 -62.87
N MET A 4 24.15 -22.98 -62.36
CA MET A 4 23.56 -23.61 -61.18
C MET A 4 23.28 -25.05 -61.61
N SER A 5 23.93 -26.02 -60.95
CA SER A 5 23.69 -27.43 -61.21
C SER A 5 22.20 -27.70 -61.11
N THR A 6 21.68 -28.63 -61.92
CA THR A 6 20.26 -29.04 -61.89
C THR A 6 19.82 -29.41 -60.46
N GLN A 7 20.74 -29.89 -59.63
CA GLN A 7 20.55 -30.16 -58.20
C GLN A 7 20.32 -28.90 -57.36
N CYS A 8 21.04 -27.80 -57.62
CA CYS A 8 20.85 -26.54 -56.90
C CYS A 8 19.45 -25.94 -57.20
N ARG A 9 18.94 -26.14 -58.43
CA ARG A 9 17.56 -25.76 -58.79
C ARG A 9 16.49 -26.63 -58.11
N VAL A 10 16.72 -27.93 -57.98
CA VAL A 10 15.81 -28.85 -57.28
C VAL A 10 15.81 -28.61 -55.77
N ALA A 11 16.97 -28.36 -55.16
CA ALA A 11 17.09 -27.99 -53.76
C ALA A 11 16.39 -26.66 -53.48
N LEU A 12 16.57 -25.65 -54.35
CA LEU A 12 15.87 -24.37 -54.26
C LEU A 12 14.35 -24.55 -54.43
N PHE A 13 13.90 -25.41 -55.35
CA PHE A 13 12.48 -25.69 -55.57
C PHE A 13 11.84 -26.40 -54.36
N ASN A 14 12.49 -27.43 -53.82
CA ASN A 14 12.01 -28.14 -52.63
C ASN A 14 11.99 -27.20 -51.41
N PHE A 15 13.00 -26.34 -51.28
CA PHE A 15 13.04 -25.32 -50.25
C PHE A 15 11.91 -24.29 -50.40
N ILE A 16 11.62 -23.83 -51.62
CA ILE A 16 10.49 -22.93 -51.89
C ILE A 16 9.16 -23.62 -51.53
N THR A 17 8.98 -24.90 -51.85
CA THR A 17 7.77 -25.65 -51.44
C THR A 17 7.65 -25.82 -49.93
N HIS A 18 8.77 -26.04 -49.21
CA HIS A 18 8.77 -26.09 -47.75
C HIS A 18 8.49 -24.72 -47.13
N ILE A 19 9.05 -23.64 -47.68
CA ILE A 19 8.74 -22.26 -47.29
C ILE A 19 7.26 -21.95 -47.50
N ASN A 20 6.67 -22.37 -48.63
CA ASN A 20 5.26 -22.11 -48.92
C ASN A 20 4.33 -22.85 -47.95
N LYS A 21 4.63 -24.10 -47.60
CA LYS A 21 3.91 -24.82 -46.53
C LYS A 21 4.09 -24.17 -45.17
N LEU A 22 5.31 -23.72 -44.85
CA LEU A 22 5.56 -22.99 -43.61
C LEU A 22 4.74 -21.68 -43.58
N ALA A 23 4.70 -20.94 -44.67
CA ALA A 23 3.96 -19.69 -44.82
C ALA A 23 2.44 -19.89 -44.68
N GLU A 24 1.91 -21.04 -45.11
CA GLU A 24 0.50 -21.40 -44.94
C GLU A 24 0.16 -21.72 -43.46
N ILE A 25 1.06 -22.42 -42.77
CA ILE A 25 0.97 -22.67 -41.33
C ILE A 25 1.06 -21.34 -40.56
N VAL A 26 2.00 -20.47 -40.93
CA VAL A 26 2.16 -19.11 -40.37
C VAL A 26 0.88 -18.29 -40.53
N ARG A 27 0.28 -18.27 -41.74
CA ARG A 27 -0.99 -17.57 -42.01
C ARG A 27 -2.14 -18.11 -41.16
N THR A 28 -2.13 -19.40 -40.87
CA THR A 28 -3.15 -20.05 -40.04
C THR A 28 -2.95 -19.68 -38.56
N MET A 29 -1.70 -19.63 -38.08
CA MET A 29 -1.38 -19.25 -36.70
C MET A 29 -1.58 -17.75 -36.43
N LEU A 30 -1.31 -16.86 -37.41
CA LEU A 30 -1.54 -15.41 -37.31
C LEU A 30 -3.02 -15.01 -37.19
N LYS A 31 -3.97 -15.94 -37.36
CA LYS A 31 -5.40 -15.72 -37.10
C LYS A 31 -5.71 -15.63 -35.60
N PHE A 32 -4.84 -16.14 -34.72
CA PHE A 32 -4.99 -16.03 -33.27
C PHE A 32 -4.31 -14.73 -32.79
N LYS A 33 -5.13 -13.74 -32.42
CA LYS A 33 -4.72 -12.35 -32.24
C LYS A 33 -3.81 -12.13 -31.02
N ASP A 34 -3.87 -13.03 -30.04
CA ASP A 34 -3.28 -12.84 -28.71
C ASP A 34 -1.86 -13.39 -28.58
N HIS A 35 -1.34 -14.13 -29.58
CA HIS A 35 -0.03 -14.81 -29.52
C HIS A 35 0.91 -14.49 -30.70
N LYS A 36 0.78 -13.30 -31.29
CA LYS A 36 1.53 -12.93 -32.51
C LYS A 36 3.04 -12.92 -32.30
N LEU A 37 3.51 -12.58 -31.09
CA LEU A 37 4.94 -12.51 -30.76
C LEU A 37 5.53 -13.92 -30.63
N GLU A 38 4.80 -14.82 -30.01
CA GLU A 38 5.18 -16.22 -29.78
C GLU A 38 5.30 -16.97 -31.11
N TYR A 39 4.35 -16.76 -32.02
CA TYR A 39 4.44 -17.31 -33.38
C TYR A 39 5.61 -16.71 -34.16
N PHE A 40 5.86 -15.42 -34.04
CA PHE A 40 6.99 -14.77 -34.71
C PHE A 40 8.33 -15.35 -34.23
N ILE A 41 8.50 -15.55 -32.92
CA ILE A 41 9.69 -16.20 -32.33
C ILE A 41 9.84 -17.64 -32.84
N LEU A 42 8.73 -18.40 -32.91
CA LEU A 42 8.74 -19.78 -33.40
C LEU A 42 9.12 -19.88 -34.89
N ILE A 43 8.64 -18.94 -35.71
CA ILE A 43 8.96 -18.87 -37.14
C ILE A 43 10.42 -18.50 -37.35
N ILE A 44 10.95 -17.52 -36.60
CA ILE A 44 12.38 -17.19 -36.63
C ILE A 44 13.23 -18.39 -36.20
N GLY A 45 12.83 -19.08 -35.13
CA GLY A 45 13.50 -20.29 -34.66
C GLY A 45 13.55 -21.37 -35.74
N LEU A 46 12.42 -21.64 -36.40
CA LEU A 46 12.35 -22.58 -37.53
C LEU A 46 13.23 -22.15 -38.71
N ILE A 47 13.23 -20.86 -39.07
CA ILE A 47 14.09 -20.32 -40.13
C ILE A 47 15.56 -20.50 -39.77
N PHE A 48 15.97 -20.21 -38.53
CA PHE A 48 17.34 -20.41 -38.06
C PHE A 48 17.77 -21.88 -38.09
N ILE A 49 16.89 -22.80 -37.68
CA ILE A 49 17.15 -24.25 -37.73
C ILE A 49 17.33 -24.70 -39.20
N HIS A 50 16.52 -24.18 -40.12
CA HIS A 50 16.58 -24.57 -41.54
C HIS A 50 17.64 -23.79 -42.34
N ALA A 51 18.20 -22.70 -41.80
CA ALA A 51 19.32 -21.98 -42.41
C ALA A 51 20.56 -22.87 -42.57
N PHE A 52 20.70 -23.93 -41.75
CA PHE A 52 21.70 -24.98 -41.91
C PHE A 52 21.65 -25.67 -43.28
N LEU A 53 20.46 -25.84 -43.86
CA LEU A 53 20.27 -26.45 -45.19
C LEU A 53 20.76 -25.54 -46.34
N MET A 54 21.03 -24.26 -46.05
CA MET A 54 21.48 -23.26 -47.02
C MET A 54 22.98 -23.00 -47.00
N CYS A 55 23.71 -23.51 -46.01
CA CYS A 55 25.16 -23.48 -46.00
C CYS A 55 25.73 -24.64 -46.83
N ASN A 56 27.01 -24.55 -47.24
CA ASN A 56 27.78 -25.60 -47.94
C ASN A 56 27.90 -26.94 -47.17
N ALA A 57 27.10 -27.13 -46.11
CA ALA A 57 26.88 -28.38 -45.40
C ALA A 57 25.93 -29.33 -46.16
N PHE A 58 25.09 -28.84 -47.08
CA PHE A 58 24.21 -29.67 -47.90
C PHE A 58 24.60 -29.55 -49.39
N ASP A 59 25.16 -30.61 -49.97
CA ASP A 59 25.60 -30.62 -51.38
C ASP A 59 24.48 -31.00 -52.37
N GLY A 60 23.26 -31.23 -51.86
CA GLY A 60 22.09 -31.64 -52.63
C GLY A 60 21.84 -33.16 -52.68
N LYS A 61 22.76 -34.00 -52.19
CA LYS A 61 22.61 -35.48 -52.10
C LYS A 61 22.95 -36.04 -50.72
N SER A 62 23.89 -35.41 -50.01
CA SER A 62 24.38 -35.84 -48.71
C SER A 62 24.77 -34.62 -47.85
N ILE A 63 24.74 -34.80 -46.53
CA ILE A 63 25.23 -33.79 -45.60
C ILE A 63 26.75 -33.95 -45.51
N ASN A 64 27.50 -32.90 -45.85
CA ASN A 64 28.93 -32.85 -45.59
C ASN A 64 29.15 -32.76 -44.07
N SER A 65 29.55 -33.87 -43.47
CA SER A 65 29.68 -34.01 -42.01
C SER A 65 30.63 -32.99 -41.38
N GLU A 66 31.68 -32.58 -42.09
CA GLU A 66 32.68 -31.66 -41.53
C GLU A 66 32.14 -30.22 -41.45
N ASN A 67 31.60 -29.72 -42.56
CA ASN A 67 30.96 -28.39 -42.60
C ASN A 67 29.76 -28.32 -41.65
N ALA A 68 29.00 -29.42 -41.56
CA ALA A 68 27.90 -29.55 -40.64
C ALA A 68 28.33 -29.41 -39.17
N ASN A 69 29.41 -30.10 -38.79
CA ASN A 69 29.96 -30.08 -37.44
C ASN A 69 30.52 -28.69 -37.08
N GLN A 70 31.23 -28.03 -38.00
CA GLN A 70 31.78 -26.69 -37.76
C GLN A 70 30.68 -25.64 -37.57
N PHE A 71 29.65 -25.66 -38.41
CA PHE A 71 28.51 -24.76 -38.27
C PHE A 71 27.72 -25.05 -36.99
N GLY A 72 27.43 -26.32 -36.70
CA GLY A 72 26.75 -26.73 -35.47
C GLY A 72 27.52 -26.26 -34.22
N SER A 73 28.85 -26.36 -34.24
CA SER A 73 29.71 -25.86 -33.16
C SER A 73 29.69 -24.33 -33.04
N PHE A 74 29.66 -23.59 -34.14
CA PHE A 74 29.53 -22.13 -34.12
C PHE A 74 28.16 -21.69 -33.59
N ILE A 75 27.06 -22.28 -34.07
CA ILE A 75 25.71 -21.95 -33.61
C ILE A 75 25.52 -22.37 -32.15
N GLY A 76 25.89 -23.59 -31.78
CA GLY A 76 25.77 -24.06 -30.39
C GLY A 76 26.64 -23.26 -29.42
N GLY A 77 27.90 -22.98 -29.81
CA GLY A 77 28.87 -22.28 -28.98
C GLY A 77 28.61 -20.77 -28.93
N TYR A 78 28.71 -20.08 -30.06
CA TYR A 78 28.64 -18.62 -30.11
C TYR A 78 27.20 -18.10 -30.02
N VAL A 79 26.33 -18.56 -30.92
CA VAL A 79 24.93 -18.08 -30.96
C VAL A 79 24.18 -18.54 -29.72
N GLY A 80 24.35 -19.80 -29.31
CA GLY A 80 23.80 -20.34 -28.06
C GLY A 80 24.22 -19.55 -26.82
N SER A 81 25.49 -19.11 -26.74
CA SER A 81 25.96 -18.25 -25.64
C SER A 81 25.28 -16.87 -25.64
N ILE A 82 25.09 -16.24 -26.80
CA ILE A 82 24.38 -14.95 -26.91
C ILE A 82 22.93 -15.11 -26.46
N PHE A 83 22.23 -16.15 -26.92
CA PHE A 83 20.85 -16.42 -26.51
C PHE A 83 20.75 -16.75 -25.02
N THR A 84 21.75 -17.43 -24.45
CA THR A 84 21.83 -17.68 -23.02
C THR A 84 21.92 -16.37 -22.24
N LEU A 85 22.80 -15.45 -22.63
CA LEU A 85 22.92 -14.14 -22.01
C LEU A 85 21.62 -13.33 -22.12
N PHE A 86 20.99 -13.35 -23.30
CA PHE A 86 19.71 -12.67 -23.54
C PHE A 86 18.58 -13.27 -22.68
N SER A 87 18.53 -14.59 -22.55
CA SER A 87 17.55 -15.29 -21.71
C SER A 87 17.71 -14.93 -20.23
N ILE A 88 18.95 -14.87 -19.73
CA ILE A 88 19.24 -14.43 -18.36
C ILE A 88 18.82 -12.97 -18.15
N PHE A 89 19.09 -12.09 -19.12
CA PHE A 89 18.67 -10.70 -19.06
C PHE A 89 17.14 -10.54 -18.99
N LEU A 90 16.40 -11.27 -19.83
CA LEU A 90 14.94 -11.29 -19.80
C LEU A 90 14.39 -11.88 -18.49
N LEU A 91 15.03 -12.93 -17.96
CA LEU A 91 14.68 -13.50 -16.67
C LEU A 91 14.84 -12.46 -15.55
N ILE A 92 15.92 -11.69 -15.53
CA ILE A 92 16.13 -10.63 -14.53
C ILE A 92 15.03 -9.56 -14.62
N ILE A 93 14.64 -9.15 -15.83
CA ILE A 93 13.51 -8.21 -16.03
C ILE A 93 12.22 -8.81 -15.47
N THR A 94 11.95 -10.07 -15.80
CA THR A 94 10.74 -10.79 -15.37
C THR A 94 10.68 -10.91 -13.84
N LEU A 95 11.79 -11.27 -13.19
CA LEU A 95 11.88 -11.36 -11.73
C LEU A 95 11.67 -10.01 -11.04
N ARG A 96 12.15 -8.92 -11.64
CA ARG A 96 11.92 -7.55 -11.12
C ARG A 96 10.45 -7.16 -11.22
N ASP A 97 9.81 -7.46 -12.35
CA ASP A 97 8.38 -7.18 -12.52
C ASP A 97 7.52 -8.03 -11.58
N GLN A 98 7.84 -9.31 -11.42
CA GLN A 98 7.19 -10.19 -10.44
C GLN A 98 7.34 -9.67 -9.01
N ALA A 99 8.54 -9.21 -8.60
CA ALA A 99 8.76 -8.64 -7.28
C ALA A 99 7.91 -7.37 -7.06
N ARG A 100 7.78 -6.52 -8.08
CA ARG A 100 6.92 -5.34 -8.06
C ARG A 100 5.45 -5.71 -7.90
N ASN A 101 4.96 -6.64 -8.71
CA ASN A 101 3.57 -7.10 -8.68
C ASN A 101 3.23 -7.77 -7.33
N ASN A 102 4.15 -8.58 -6.80
CA ASN A 102 3.99 -9.19 -5.47
C ASN A 102 3.90 -8.14 -4.37
N PHE A 103 4.71 -7.08 -4.44
CA PHE A 103 4.60 -5.97 -3.49
C PHE A 103 3.23 -5.29 -3.57
N GLU A 104 2.77 -4.94 -4.78
CA GLU A 104 1.48 -4.26 -4.95
C GLU A 104 0.32 -5.15 -4.48
N ASN A 105 0.37 -6.46 -4.74
CA ASN A 105 -0.60 -7.43 -4.24
C ASN A 105 -0.60 -7.51 -2.71
N ASN A 106 0.57 -7.62 -2.07
CA ASN A 106 0.69 -7.63 -0.62
C ASN A 106 0.15 -6.32 0.00
N PHE A 107 0.42 -5.17 -0.63
CA PHE A 107 -0.15 -3.90 -0.20
C PHE A 107 -1.69 -3.90 -0.27
N LEU A 108 -2.27 -4.35 -1.39
CA LEU A 108 -3.72 -4.42 -1.54
C LEU A 108 -4.36 -5.40 -0.55
N GLU A 109 -3.66 -6.49 -0.22
CA GLU A 109 -4.08 -7.42 0.82
C GLU A 109 -4.07 -6.77 2.21
N LEU A 110 -3.04 -6.01 2.55
CA LEU A 110 -3.02 -5.20 3.79
C LEU A 110 -4.20 -4.20 3.82
N VAL A 111 -4.49 -3.51 2.70
CA VAL A 111 -5.67 -2.63 2.62
C VAL A 111 -6.96 -3.41 2.84
N LYS A 112 -7.07 -4.63 2.31
CA LYS A 112 -8.23 -5.51 2.54
C LYS A 112 -8.36 -5.90 4.02
N PHE A 113 -7.29 -6.36 4.66
CA PHE A 113 -7.31 -6.68 6.09
C PHE A 113 -7.63 -5.48 6.97
N HIS A 114 -7.20 -4.28 6.58
CA HIS A 114 -7.58 -3.05 7.27
C HIS A 114 -9.10 -2.85 7.24
N ARG A 115 -9.75 -2.99 6.08
CA ARG A 115 -11.22 -2.92 5.98
C ARG A 115 -11.90 -4.01 6.79
N GLU A 116 -11.41 -5.24 6.74
CA GLU A 116 -11.97 -6.33 7.54
C GLU A 116 -11.87 -6.06 9.05
N ASN A 117 -10.78 -5.43 9.51
CA ASN A 117 -10.63 -5.01 10.90
C ASN A 117 -11.65 -3.94 11.27
N VAL A 118 -11.93 -3.00 10.37
CA VAL A 118 -12.97 -1.97 10.54
C VAL A 118 -14.35 -2.61 10.57
N ASP A 119 -14.66 -3.51 9.64
CA ASP A 119 -15.97 -4.18 9.54
C ASP A 119 -16.28 -4.99 10.80
N LYS A 120 -15.27 -5.63 11.40
CA LYS A 120 -15.37 -6.39 12.66
C LYS A 120 -15.48 -5.52 13.91
N MET A 121 -15.33 -4.19 13.82
CA MET A 121 -15.48 -3.33 14.98
C MET A 121 -16.93 -3.28 15.45
N GLU A 122 -17.13 -3.55 16.73
CA GLU A 122 -18.44 -3.48 17.36
C GLU A 122 -18.35 -2.90 18.78
N ILE A 123 -19.30 -2.02 19.09
CA ILE A 123 -19.57 -1.52 20.43
C ILE A 123 -21.07 -1.55 20.67
N LYS A 124 -21.51 -2.55 21.45
CA LYS A 124 -22.94 -2.80 21.73
C LYS A 124 -23.71 -2.86 20.41
N GLN A 125 -24.54 -1.86 20.12
CA GLN A 125 -25.38 -1.79 18.92
C GLN A 125 -24.74 -1.09 17.71
N HIS A 126 -23.55 -0.51 17.88
CA HIS A 126 -22.85 0.20 16.80
C HIS A 126 -21.82 -0.72 16.17
N ARG A 127 -21.81 -0.78 14.84
CA ARG A 127 -20.93 -1.64 14.05
C ARG A 127 -20.17 -0.86 12.99
N SER A 128 -18.99 -1.35 12.65
CA SER A 128 -18.17 -0.91 11.53
C SER A 128 -17.95 0.61 11.57
N LEU A 129 -18.19 1.33 10.47
CA LEU A 129 -17.97 2.78 10.35
C LEU A 129 -18.73 3.61 11.40
N LYS A 130 -19.88 3.14 11.89
CA LYS A 130 -20.67 3.86 12.91
C LYS A 130 -19.94 3.94 14.25
N VAL A 131 -19.03 3.00 14.53
CA VAL A 131 -18.18 3.05 15.72
C VAL A 131 -17.30 4.30 15.72
N PHE A 132 -16.74 4.69 14.57
CA PHE A 132 -15.91 5.90 14.47
C PHE A 132 -16.70 7.21 14.63
N VAL A 133 -17.97 7.21 14.23
CA VAL A 133 -18.89 8.32 14.53
C VAL A 133 -19.05 8.47 16.05
N MET A 134 -19.26 7.34 16.76
CA MET A 134 -19.38 7.35 18.22
C MET A 134 -18.07 7.76 18.90
N TYR A 135 -16.93 7.26 18.41
CA TYR A 135 -15.60 7.67 18.88
C TYR A 135 -15.38 9.17 18.75
N THR A 136 -15.72 9.77 17.61
CA THR A 136 -15.56 11.21 17.41
C THR A 136 -16.43 12.00 18.40
N ARG A 137 -17.68 11.55 18.61
CA ARG A 137 -18.61 12.19 19.57
C ARG A 137 -18.13 12.06 21.01
N GLU A 138 -17.66 10.88 21.40
CA GLU A 138 -17.14 10.60 22.74
C GLU A 138 -15.87 11.39 23.02
N PHE A 139 -14.94 11.41 22.06
CA PHE A 139 -13.72 12.21 22.15
C PHE A 139 -14.02 13.68 22.39
N ARG A 140 -14.97 14.27 21.66
CA ARG A 140 -15.38 15.68 21.84
C ARG A 140 -16.02 15.97 23.19
N LYS A 141 -16.82 15.03 23.71
CA LYS A 141 -17.37 15.14 25.07
C LYS A 141 -16.27 15.05 26.11
N LEU A 142 -15.32 14.13 25.93
CA LEU A 142 -14.17 14.01 26.81
C LEU A 142 -13.27 15.25 26.75
N LEU A 143 -13.04 15.85 25.58
CA LEU A 143 -12.30 17.10 25.43
C LEU A 143 -12.93 18.23 26.25
N THR A 144 -14.26 18.28 26.30
CA THR A 144 -14.99 19.26 27.12
C THR A 144 -14.72 19.03 28.61
N ILE A 145 -14.80 17.79 29.07
CA ILE A 145 -14.50 17.41 30.46
C ILE A 145 -13.04 17.72 30.81
N VAL A 146 -12.09 17.36 29.95
CA VAL A 146 -10.67 17.62 30.17
C VAL A 146 -10.40 19.12 30.24
N LYS A 147 -11.02 19.94 29.39
CA LYS A 147 -10.88 21.40 29.45
C LYS A 147 -11.42 21.99 30.75
N GLU A 148 -12.56 21.50 31.24
CA GLU A 148 -13.14 21.92 32.53
C GLU A 148 -12.17 21.63 33.68
N VAL A 149 -11.67 20.38 33.75
CA VAL A 149 -10.75 19.95 34.81
C VAL A 149 -9.38 20.65 34.69
N ALA A 150 -8.85 20.78 33.48
CA ALA A 150 -7.58 21.46 33.23
C ALA A 150 -7.64 22.94 33.64
N LYS A 151 -8.75 23.63 33.35
CA LYS A 151 -8.96 25.03 33.75
C LYS A 151 -8.93 25.19 35.27
N ALA A 152 -9.52 24.26 36.03
CA ALA A 152 -9.49 24.27 37.50
C ALA A 152 -8.07 24.12 38.08
N HIS A 153 -7.12 23.64 37.26
CA HIS A 153 -5.71 23.44 37.58
C HIS A 153 -4.78 24.39 36.81
N ASN A 154 -5.29 25.56 36.38
CA ASN A 154 -4.54 26.60 35.68
C ASN A 154 -3.95 26.20 34.31
N LEU A 155 -4.41 25.11 33.70
CA LEU A 155 -4.05 24.70 32.34
C LEU A 155 -5.15 25.14 31.35
N TYR A 156 -4.91 26.26 30.67
CA TYR A 156 -5.89 26.91 29.80
C TYR A 156 -5.68 26.53 28.32
N PHE A 157 -6.77 26.33 27.57
CA PHE A 157 -6.73 26.03 26.13
C PHE A 157 -6.46 27.28 25.27
N ASN A 158 -5.28 27.87 25.38
CA ASN A 158 -4.94 29.16 24.75
C ASN A 158 -3.69 29.12 23.84
N SER A 159 -2.55 28.64 24.33
CA SER A 159 -1.31 28.48 23.57
C SER A 159 -1.29 27.14 22.82
N LEU A 160 -0.55 27.05 21.70
CA LEU A 160 -0.43 25.80 20.94
C LEU A 160 0.11 24.66 21.80
N GLU A 161 1.08 24.95 22.67
CA GLU A 161 1.63 24.00 23.65
C GLU A 161 0.54 23.47 24.59
N ASN A 162 -0.21 24.35 25.25
CA ASN A 162 -1.29 23.93 26.14
C ASN A 162 -2.39 23.18 25.40
N LYS A 163 -2.74 23.61 24.18
CA LYS A 163 -3.70 22.89 23.33
C LYS A 163 -3.23 21.47 23.03
N ARG A 164 -1.93 21.28 22.72
CA ARG A 164 -1.32 19.96 22.49
C ARG A 164 -1.35 19.11 23.77
N THR A 165 -0.99 19.68 24.92
CA THR A 165 -1.06 18.99 26.21
C THR A 165 -2.49 18.53 26.53
N ILE A 166 -3.48 19.42 26.39
CA ILE A 166 -4.89 19.10 26.62
C ILE A 166 -5.40 18.02 25.66
N LEU A 167 -5.04 18.08 24.37
CA LEU A 167 -5.41 17.06 23.40
C LEU A 167 -4.71 15.72 23.67
N ASN A 168 -3.46 15.73 24.11
CA ASN A 168 -2.74 14.53 24.52
C ASN A 168 -3.42 13.88 25.74
N ILE A 169 -3.75 14.66 26.78
CA ILE A 169 -4.53 14.17 27.94
C ILE A 169 -5.85 13.58 27.46
N THR A 170 -6.59 14.30 26.61
CA THR A 170 -7.89 13.86 26.07
C THR A 170 -7.76 12.54 25.32
N TYR A 171 -6.79 12.43 24.41
CA TYR A 171 -6.61 11.20 23.63
C TYR A 171 -6.20 10.02 24.51
N LEU A 172 -5.29 10.21 25.45
CA LEU A 172 -4.87 9.13 26.36
C LEU A 172 -6.02 8.68 27.26
N SER A 173 -6.82 9.61 27.78
CA SER A 173 -8.03 9.31 28.55
C SER A 173 -9.10 8.61 27.70
N PHE A 174 -9.25 8.99 26.43
CA PHE A 174 -10.14 8.32 25.48
C PHE A 174 -9.66 6.90 25.14
N PHE A 175 -8.35 6.73 24.97
CA PHE A 175 -7.73 5.48 24.55
C PHE A 175 -7.71 4.47 25.70
N PHE A 176 -7.21 4.84 26.88
CA PHE A 176 -7.12 3.92 28.02
C PHE A 176 -8.40 3.87 28.86
N GLY A 177 -9.10 4.99 29.02
CA GLY A 177 -10.31 5.09 29.83
C GLY A 177 -10.08 5.01 31.34
N THR A 178 -11.18 4.89 32.08
CA THR A 178 -11.20 4.74 33.54
C THR A 178 -11.77 3.39 33.96
N GLY A 179 -11.11 2.80 34.96
CA GLY A 179 -11.44 1.49 35.53
C GLY A 179 -10.26 0.96 36.36
N PRO A 180 -10.42 -0.11 37.15
CA PRO A 180 -9.38 -0.56 38.09
C PRO A 180 -8.00 -0.75 37.44
N ASN A 181 -7.95 -1.37 36.27
CA ASN A 181 -6.71 -1.55 35.50
C ASN A 181 -6.41 -0.37 34.57
N SER A 182 -7.44 0.19 33.93
CA SER A 182 -7.30 1.27 32.93
C SER A 182 -6.74 2.56 33.53
N SER A 183 -7.24 2.96 34.70
CA SER A 183 -6.81 4.19 35.39
C SER A 183 -5.32 4.16 35.73
N ARG A 184 -4.82 3.00 36.20
CA ARG A 184 -3.40 2.80 36.49
C ARG A 184 -2.52 2.96 35.24
N VAL A 185 -2.98 2.44 34.09
CA VAL A 185 -2.26 2.59 32.82
C VAL A 185 -2.29 4.06 32.38
N LEU A 186 -3.46 4.70 32.43
CA LEU A 186 -3.62 6.12 32.09
C LEU A 186 -2.68 7.02 32.91
N GLN A 187 -2.66 6.87 34.24
CA GLN A 187 -1.76 7.60 35.13
C GLN A 187 -0.28 7.42 34.74
N LYS A 188 0.14 6.19 34.38
CA LYS A 188 1.52 5.93 33.94
C LYS A 188 1.90 6.68 32.66
N TYR A 189 0.98 6.81 31.70
CA TYR A 189 1.19 7.56 30.46
C TYR A 189 1.11 9.08 30.66
N LEU A 190 0.49 9.54 31.75
CA LEU A 190 0.33 10.94 32.12
C LEU A 190 1.24 11.35 33.29
N LYS A 191 2.30 10.60 33.59
CA LYS A 191 3.20 10.84 34.73
C LYS A 191 3.82 12.24 34.81
N ASP A 192 3.91 12.94 33.66
CA ASP A 192 4.50 14.27 33.55
C ASP A 192 3.44 15.39 33.71
N VAL A 193 2.17 15.02 33.96
CA VAL A 193 1.04 15.91 34.24
C VAL A 193 0.76 15.90 35.74
N ASP A 194 0.25 17.01 36.29
CA ASP A 194 -0.13 17.12 37.70
C ASP A 194 -1.06 15.96 38.14
N GLU A 195 -0.63 15.23 39.17
CA GLU A 195 -1.35 14.08 39.74
C GLU A 195 -2.77 14.46 40.19
N LYS A 196 -2.94 15.65 40.80
CA LYS A 196 -4.26 16.12 41.24
C LYS A 196 -5.20 16.42 40.06
N LEU A 197 -4.65 16.85 38.93
CA LEU A 197 -5.42 17.02 37.70
C LEU A 197 -5.92 15.66 37.20
N ILE A 198 -5.04 14.66 37.17
CA ILE A 198 -5.38 13.31 36.69
C ILE A 198 -6.43 12.66 37.59
N ASP A 199 -6.30 12.77 38.91
CA ASP A 199 -7.27 12.20 39.86
C ASP A 199 -8.65 12.86 39.75
N ASN A 200 -8.69 14.19 39.65
CA ASN A 200 -9.93 14.93 39.43
C ASN A 200 -10.56 14.57 38.07
N LEU A 201 -9.74 14.36 37.03
CA LEU A 201 -10.20 13.92 35.72
C LEU A 201 -10.82 12.53 35.78
N ILE A 202 -10.16 11.56 36.41
CA ILE A 202 -10.67 10.19 36.58
C ILE A 202 -11.99 10.22 37.36
N SER A 203 -12.06 10.99 38.45
CA SER A 203 -13.28 11.16 39.24
C SER A 203 -14.43 11.75 38.42
N LYS A 204 -14.18 12.84 37.67
CA LYS A 204 -15.17 13.49 36.81
C LYS A 204 -15.62 12.58 35.66
N MET A 205 -14.71 11.83 35.03
CA MET A 205 -15.04 10.85 34.00
C MET A 205 -15.96 9.76 34.57
N ASN A 206 -15.64 9.21 35.74
CA ASN A 206 -16.45 8.17 36.38
C ASN A 206 -17.85 8.65 36.75
N SER A 207 -17.97 9.84 37.34
CA SER A 207 -19.29 10.41 37.71
C SER A 207 -20.14 10.78 36.49
N SER A 208 -19.51 11.10 35.36
CA SER A 208 -20.20 11.44 34.10
C SER A 208 -20.68 10.21 33.30
N LYS A 209 -20.27 8.98 33.64
CA LYS A 209 -20.59 7.78 32.84
C LYS A 209 -22.08 7.57 32.65
N GLU A 210 -22.86 7.61 33.75
CA GLU A 210 -24.30 7.34 33.70
C GLU A 210 -25.08 8.45 32.98
N GLU A 211 -24.66 9.72 33.09
CA GLU A 211 -25.25 10.84 32.35
C GLU A 211 -25.19 10.61 30.83
N TYR A 212 -24.04 10.16 30.33
CA TYR A 212 -23.78 10.04 28.90
C TYR A 212 -24.15 8.67 28.31
N LYS A 213 -24.36 7.64 29.15
CA LYS A 213 -24.65 6.26 28.74
C LYS A 213 -25.80 6.13 27.75
N LYS A 214 -26.91 6.85 28.01
CA LYS A 214 -28.09 6.83 27.12
C LYS A 214 -27.80 7.46 25.76
N SER A 215 -27.03 8.55 25.72
CA SER A 215 -26.68 9.23 24.46
C SER A 215 -25.76 8.39 23.58
N PHE A 216 -24.89 7.57 24.18
CA PHE A 216 -23.94 6.73 23.44
C PHE A 216 -24.48 5.32 23.16
N GLY A 217 -25.40 4.80 23.98
CA GLY A 217 -25.85 3.41 23.88
C GLY A 217 -24.84 2.39 24.40
N TYR A 218 -23.83 2.85 25.13
CA TYR A 218 -22.82 2.07 25.85
C TYR A 218 -22.25 2.94 26.99
N THR A 219 -21.50 2.34 27.91
CA THR A 219 -20.82 3.09 28.98
C THR A 219 -19.61 3.82 28.39
N PRO A 220 -19.61 5.16 28.32
CA PRO A 220 -18.48 5.91 27.76
C PRO A 220 -17.32 5.96 28.75
N PHE A 221 -16.17 6.44 28.28
CA PHE A 221 -14.98 6.70 29.09
C PHE A 221 -14.33 5.45 29.70
N GLU A 222 -14.72 4.24 29.28
CA GLU A 222 -14.07 2.97 29.69
C GLU A 222 -12.83 2.63 28.86
N GLY A 223 -12.56 3.41 27.82
CA GLY A 223 -11.39 3.26 26.97
C GLY A 223 -11.63 2.37 25.75
N HIS A 224 -10.83 2.62 24.71
CA HIS A 224 -10.94 1.94 23.42
C HIS A 224 -9.62 1.30 22.96
N GLN A 225 -8.65 1.16 23.87
CA GLN A 225 -7.30 0.66 23.58
C GLN A 225 -7.31 -0.69 22.88
N SER A 226 -8.18 -1.62 23.26
CA SER A 226 -8.27 -2.94 22.62
C SER A 226 -8.59 -2.79 21.13
N ARG A 227 -9.70 -2.12 20.77
CA ARG A 227 -10.15 -1.93 19.39
C ARG A 227 -9.23 -0.99 18.59
N LEU A 228 -9.00 0.22 19.10
CA LEU A 228 -8.20 1.23 18.41
C LEU A 228 -6.72 0.88 18.36
N GLY A 229 -6.19 0.15 19.34
CA GLY A 229 -4.81 -0.30 19.34
C GLY A 229 -4.51 -1.28 18.21
N HIS A 230 -5.41 -2.23 17.95
CA HIS A 230 -5.28 -3.12 16.78
C HIS A 230 -5.43 -2.36 15.46
N TYR A 231 -6.43 -1.48 15.36
CA TYR A 231 -6.67 -0.66 14.17
C TYR A 231 -5.47 0.21 13.79
N PHE A 232 -4.96 1.00 14.73
CA PHE A 232 -3.84 1.90 14.45
C PHE A 232 -2.54 1.16 14.21
N ARG A 233 -2.28 0.04 14.92
CA ARG A 233 -1.09 -0.77 14.66
C ARG A 233 -1.12 -1.33 13.23
N HIS A 234 -2.27 -1.79 12.77
CA HIS A 234 -2.41 -2.28 11.40
C HIS A 234 -2.29 -1.15 10.38
N LEU A 235 -3.00 -0.04 10.58
CA LEU A 235 -2.93 1.13 9.70
C LEU A 235 -1.50 1.67 9.58
N TYR A 236 -0.81 1.81 10.71
CA TYR A 236 0.59 2.21 10.76
C TYR A 236 1.49 1.21 10.03
N HIS A 237 1.28 -0.09 10.24
CA HIS A 237 2.04 -1.13 9.55
C HIS A 237 1.88 -1.04 8.03
N THR A 238 0.65 -0.86 7.53
CA THR A 238 0.39 -0.70 6.09
C THR A 238 1.07 0.55 5.53
N VAL A 239 1.01 1.68 6.23
CA VAL A 239 1.70 2.91 5.82
C VAL A 239 3.22 2.70 5.81
N ASN A 240 3.76 2.08 6.87
CA ASN A 240 5.18 1.83 7.02
C ASN A 240 5.72 0.81 6.01
N PHE A 241 4.91 -0.17 5.59
CA PHE A 241 5.22 -1.11 4.51
C PHE A 241 5.50 -0.37 3.19
N VAL A 242 4.66 0.61 2.84
CA VAL A 242 4.89 1.46 1.66
C VAL A 242 6.05 2.44 1.88
N HIS A 243 6.13 3.06 3.05
CA HIS A 243 7.16 4.05 3.35
C HIS A 243 8.59 3.48 3.25
N ASN A 244 8.81 2.25 3.71
CA ASN A 244 10.12 1.58 3.68
C ASN A 244 10.45 0.90 2.34
N SER A 245 9.57 0.96 1.35
CA SER A 245 9.84 0.39 0.03
C SER A 245 10.88 1.22 -0.76
N ASN A 246 11.49 0.61 -1.77
CA ASN A 246 12.44 1.29 -2.67
C ASN A 246 11.76 2.08 -3.81
N TYR A 247 10.44 2.29 -3.74
CA TYR A 247 9.73 3.09 -4.73
C TYR A 247 10.05 4.58 -4.62
N SER A 248 9.83 5.30 -5.73
CA SER A 248 9.85 6.77 -5.73
C SER A 248 8.80 7.33 -4.78
N GLN A 249 9.03 8.54 -4.26
CA GLN A 249 8.06 9.20 -3.38
C GLN A 249 6.70 9.41 -4.04
N GLU A 250 6.68 9.65 -5.35
CA GLU A 250 5.45 9.74 -6.14
C GLU A 250 4.64 8.44 -6.09
N LYS A 251 5.27 7.30 -6.42
CA LYS A 251 4.59 5.99 -6.37
C LYS A 251 4.14 5.62 -4.95
N LYS A 252 4.93 5.97 -3.91
CA LYS A 252 4.51 5.79 -2.51
C LYS A 252 3.25 6.60 -2.19
N ARG A 253 3.19 7.86 -2.63
CA ARG A 253 2.01 8.72 -2.47
C ARG A 253 0.79 8.18 -3.22
N GLU A 254 0.96 7.67 -4.44
CA GLU A 254 -0.12 7.02 -5.19
C GLU A 254 -0.70 5.82 -4.44
N LEU A 255 0.18 4.91 -3.96
CA LEU A 255 -0.25 3.75 -3.19
C LEU A 255 -0.98 4.16 -1.91
N LEU A 256 -0.43 5.10 -1.15
CA LEU A 256 -1.06 5.54 0.11
C LEU A 256 -2.29 6.41 -0.10
N LYS A 257 -2.48 7.00 -1.28
CA LYS A 257 -3.77 7.58 -1.69
C LYS A 257 -4.86 6.51 -1.80
N ILE A 258 -4.54 5.30 -2.27
CA ILE A 258 -5.48 4.16 -2.29
C ILE A 258 -5.91 3.83 -0.85
N LEU A 259 -4.96 3.66 0.07
CA LEU A 259 -5.27 3.41 1.48
C LEU A 259 -6.13 4.54 2.08
N ARG A 260 -5.71 5.80 1.88
CA ARG A 260 -6.42 6.98 2.39
C ARG A 260 -7.87 7.04 1.90
N SER A 261 -8.14 6.66 0.65
CA SER A 261 -9.50 6.65 0.09
C SER A 261 -10.45 5.68 0.80
N GLN A 262 -9.91 4.73 1.58
CA GLN A 262 -10.71 3.81 2.38
C GLN A 262 -11.07 4.37 3.77
N LEU A 263 -10.42 5.46 4.20
CA LEU A 263 -10.65 6.06 5.51
C LEU A 263 -11.79 7.07 5.45
N THR A 264 -12.81 6.88 6.29
CA THR A 264 -13.88 7.87 6.47
C THR A 264 -13.36 9.15 7.13
N ASN A 265 -14.12 10.24 7.02
CA ASN A 265 -13.78 11.51 7.69
C ASN A 265 -13.65 11.34 9.22
N HIS A 266 -14.48 10.48 9.82
CA HIS A 266 -14.36 10.15 11.24
C HIS A 266 -13.08 9.37 11.56
N GLU A 267 -12.67 8.43 10.72
CA GLU A 267 -11.39 7.73 10.86
C GLU A 267 -10.20 8.68 10.70
N GLN A 268 -10.23 9.60 9.73
CA GLN A 268 -9.19 10.60 9.55
C GLN A 268 -9.10 11.56 10.74
N ALA A 269 -10.22 11.93 11.35
CA ALA A 269 -10.23 12.77 12.55
C ALA A 269 -9.67 12.04 13.77
N ILE A 270 -10.04 10.77 13.97
CA ILE A 270 -9.48 9.95 15.05
C ILE A 270 -7.98 9.68 14.82
N LEU A 271 -7.54 9.50 13.57
CA LEU A 271 -6.13 9.42 13.19
C LEU A 271 -5.39 10.73 13.51
N TYR A 272 -5.99 11.88 13.20
CA TYR A 272 -5.44 13.19 13.54
C TYR A 272 -5.25 13.34 15.06
N PHE A 273 -6.25 13.01 15.88
CA PHE A 273 -6.10 13.06 17.33
C PHE A 273 -5.06 12.05 17.85
N ASN A 274 -4.98 10.87 17.23
CA ASN A 274 -3.94 9.89 17.55
C ASN A 274 -2.54 10.43 17.25
N SER A 275 -2.32 11.05 16.08
CA SER A 275 -1.01 11.55 15.68
C SER A 275 -0.50 12.70 16.54
N LEU A 276 -1.40 13.44 17.21
CA LEU A 276 -1.05 14.47 18.19
C LEU A 276 -0.73 13.92 19.59
N SER A 277 -1.00 12.64 19.84
CA SER A 277 -0.83 12.02 21.16
C SER A 277 0.53 11.33 21.31
N SER A 278 0.97 11.13 22.55
CA SER A 278 2.23 10.45 22.85
C SER A 278 2.29 8.99 22.36
N VAL A 279 1.14 8.31 22.28
CA VAL A 279 1.05 6.94 21.73
C VAL A 279 1.07 6.89 20.21
N GLY A 280 0.76 8.00 19.53
CA GLY A 280 0.83 8.12 18.07
C GLY A 280 2.04 8.90 17.57
N LYS A 281 3.01 9.21 18.44
CA LYS A 281 4.20 10.02 18.09
C LYS A 281 4.98 9.53 16.86
N ASP A 282 4.92 8.24 16.56
CA ASP A 282 5.63 7.65 15.42
C ASP A 282 5.08 8.10 14.07
N TRP A 283 3.83 8.59 14.02
CA TRP A 283 3.27 9.27 12.85
C TRP A 283 4.02 10.56 12.55
N ASP A 284 4.37 11.32 13.59
CA ASP A 284 5.05 12.61 13.52
C ASP A 284 6.56 12.46 13.33
N ASN A 285 7.20 11.55 14.10
CA ASN A 285 8.63 11.25 14.01
C ASN A 285 9.09 10.87 12.60
N LYS A 286 8.20 10.22 11.83
CA LYS A 286 8.44 9.80 10.44
C LYS A 286 7.74 10.69 9.41
N ASN A 287 7.12 11.79 9.82
CA ASN A 287 6.36 12.71 8.97
C ASN A 287 5.29 12.04 8.10
N LEU A 288 4.73 10.89 8.51
CA LEU A 288 3.89 10.04 7.66
C LEU A 288 2.56 10.71 7.28
N ILE A 289 1.94 11.43 8.24
CA ILE A 289 0.69 12.16 7.98
C ILE A 289 0.92 13.24 6.92
N ARG A 290 2.04 13.97 7.03
CA ARG A 290 2.42 15.07 6.15
C ARG A 290 2.82 14.57 4.76
N ASP A 291 3.74 13.62 4.70
CA ASP A 291 4.34 13.13 3.46
C ASP A 291 3.32 12.46 2.53
N TYR A 292 2.33 11.78 3.12
CA TYR A 292 1.31 11.03 2.39
C TYR A 292 -0.09 11.64 2.48
N LYS A 293 -0.19 12.82 3.11
CA LYS A 293 -1.43 13.61 3.24
C LYS A 293 -2.60 12.77 3.78
N LEU A 294 -2.34 11.96 4.82
CA LEU A 294 -3.26 10.89 5.27
C LEU A 294 -4.62 11.40 5.77
N ILE A 295 -4.71 12.67 6.16
CA ILE A 295 -5.96 13.31 6.63
C ILE A 295 -6.53 14.35 5.65
N LYS A 296 -6.10 14.32 4.38
CA LYS A 296 -6.48 15.32 3.36
C LYS A 296 -7.98 15.39 3.04
N ASN A 297 -8.76 14.34 3.27
CA ASN A 297 -10.20 14.33 2.97
C ASN A 297 -11.06 14.89 4.11
N LEU A 298 -10.45 15.32 5.23
CA LEU A 298 -11.21 16.02 6.27
C LEU A 298 -11.84 17.29 5.68
N PRO A 299 -13.18 17.42 5.69
CA PRO A 299 -13.85 18.57 5.12
C PRO A 299 -13.68 19.81 6.01
N GLU A 300 -13.86 20.98 5.40
CA GLU A 300 -13.89 22.25 6.12
C GLU A 300 -14.95 22.23 7.22
N GLY A 301 -14.61 22.79 8.39
CA GLY A 301 -15.49 22.82 9.55
C GLY A 301 -15.71 21.46 10.25
N PHE A 302 -15.13 20.37 9.77
CA PHE A 302 -15.23 19.08 10.47
C PHE A 302 -14.55 19.13 11.83
N ILE A 303 -13.35 19.73 11.88
CA ILE A 303 -12.62 20.03 13.11
C ILE A 303 -12.98 21.47 13.51
N ASP A 304 -13.52 21.62 14.72
CA ASP A 304 -14.02 22.91 15.21
C ASP A 304 -12.84 23.73 15.75
N GLU A 305 -12.42 24.77 15.04
CA GLU A 305 -11.20 25.55 15.37
C GLU A 305 -11.29 26.32 16.70
N GLU A 306 -12.51 26.57 17.21
CA GLU A 306 -12.70 27.17 18.54
C GLU A 306 -12.45 26.14 19.64
N ARG A 307 -12.71 24.86 19.35
CA ARG A 307 -12.67 23.78 20.33
C ARG A 307 -11.47 22.85 20.17
N GLU A 308 -10.90 22.74 18.99
CA GLU A 308 -9.87 21.79 18.59
C GLU A 308 -8.71 22.55 17.94
N ILE A 309 -7.55 21.91 17.74
CA ILE A 309 -6.47 22.54 16.96
C ILE A 309 -6.83 22.37 15.48
N ASN A 310 -6.82 23.46 14.72
CA ASN A 310 -6.96 23.41 13.26
C ASN A 310 -5.84 22.53 12.66
N PRO A 311 -6.17 21.45 11.93
CA PRO A 311 -5.19 20.54 11.32
C PRO A 311 -4.17 21.25 10.43
N LYS A 312 -4.53 22.36 9.76
CA LYS A 312 -3.62 23.16 8.92
C LYS A 312 -2.46 23.79 9.69
N LEU A 313 -2.65 24.07 10.98
CA LEU A 313 -1.58 24.59 11.84
C LEU A 313 -0.52 23.52 12.16
N ILE A 314 -0.85 22.24 11.96
CA ILE A 314 0.04 21.11 12.25
C ILE A 314 0.59 20.50 10.96
N TYR A 315 -0.26 20.33 9.96
CA TYR A 315 0.08 19.67 8.70
C TYR A 315 -0.21 20.61 7.53
N ASP A 316 0.86 21.13 6.94
CA ASP A 316 0.87 22.09 5.84
C ASP A 316 0.77 21.39 4.47
N PHE A 317 -0.38 20.80 4.19
CA PHE A 317 -0.71 20.38 2.83
C PHE A 317 -2.12 20.85 2.45
N LEU A 318 -2.33 20.96 1.14
CA LEU A 318 -3.59 21.39 0.55
C LEU A 318 -4.67 20.30 0.73
N TYR A 319 -5.73 20.63 1.45
CA TYR A 319 -6.88 19.76 1.74
C TYR A 319 -7.78 19.66 0.51
N GLU A 320 -8.62 18.61 0.43
CA GLU A 320 -9.45 18.37 -0.75
C GLU A 320 -10.47 19.49 -1.01
N TYR A 321 -10.99 20.15 0.03
CA TYR A 321 -11.93 21.27 -0.12
C TYR A 321 -11.28 22.58 -0.61
N GLU A 322 -9.96 22.61 -0.76
CA GLU A 322 -9.19 23.76 -1.29
C GLU A 322 -8.78 23.57 -2.76
N GLU A 323 -9.01 22.40 -3.33
CA GLU A 323 -8.83 22.09 -4.76
C GLU A 323 -10.10 22.42 -5.54
#